data_AF-A0A1E7IQK9-F1
#
_entry.id   AF-A0A1E7IQK9-F1
#
_cell.length_a   1.000
_cell.length_b   1.000
_cell.length_c   1.000
_cell.angle_alpha   90.00
_cell.angle_beta   90.00
_cell.angle_gamma   90.00
#
_symmetry.space_group_name_H-M   'P 1'
#
loop_
_entity.id
_entity.type
_entity.pdbx_description
1 polymer ?
#
loop_
_entity_poly.entity_id
_entity_poly.type
_entity_poly.pdbx_seq_one_letter_code
_entity_poly.pdbx_strand_id
1 'polypeptide(L)'
;MTLDRKKLAVIHIVKRELDLSDQEYRDILQRETGVRSARDLDETGFRRLMRYFAGSRHYRINKYGLTFRQKLFINHQVDDLGWDVQHFKNFLNKYYKKTEVDKLTKKEASKVIESLKNILMHKRSSHAQP
;
A
#
# COMPACT_ATOMS: atom_id res chain seq x y z
N MET A 1 11.18 10.75 -16.69
CA MET A 1 11.03 11.27 -15.32
C MET A 1 11.06 10.09 -14.36
N THR A 2 11.88 10.16 -13.33
CA THR A 2 12.03 9.12 -12.31
C THR A 2 10.78 9.01 -11.43
N LEU A 3 10.55 7.82 -10.87
CA LEU A 3 9.34 7.51 -10.12
C LEU A 3 9.25 8.26 -8.78
N ASP A 4 8.06 8.77 -8.43
CA ASP A 4 7.80 9.41 -7.12
C ASP A 4 8.05 8.42 -5.96
N ARG A 5 8.58 8.93 -4.84
CA ARG A 5 8.87 8.17 -3.61
C ARG A 5 7.64 7.40 -3.11
N LYS A 6 6.44 7.98 -3.23
CA LYS A 6 5.18 7.31 -2.86
C LYS A 6 4.86 6.10 -3.72
N LYS A 7 5.36 6.04 -4.95
CA LYS A 7 5.17 4.91 -5.86
C LYS A 7 6.25 3.85 -5.60
N LEU A 8 7.50 4.24 -5.35
CA LEU A 8 8.55 3.32 -4.90
C LEU A 8 8.15 2.58 -3.63
N ALA A 9 7.61 3.31 -2.64
CA ALA A 9 7.08 2.72 -1.41
C ALA A 9 6.04 1.64 -1.69
N VAL A 10 5.11 1.89 -2.63
CA VAL A 10 4.08 0.91 -3.01
C VAL A 10 4.69 -0.35 -3.59
N ILE A 11 5.72 -0.25 -4.42
CA ILE A 11 6.36 -1.44 -4.98
C ILE A 11 7.00 -2.27 -3.86
N HIS A 12 7.67 -1.62 -2.91
CA HIS A 12 8.23 -2.31 -1.75
C HIS A 12 7.17 -2.94 -0.85
N ILE A 13 6.02 -2.28 -0.69
CA ILE A 13 4.87 -2.85 0.02
C ILE A 13 4.36 -4.10 -0.70
N VAL A 14 4.16 -4.03 -2.03
CA VAL A 14 3.73 -5.19 -2.83
C VAL A 14 4.70 -6.35 -2.67
N LYS A 15 6.01 -6.09 -2.72
CA LYS A 15 7.04 -7.11 -2.53
C LYS A 15 6.86 -7.84 -1.18
N ARG A 16 6.66 -7.09 -0.09
CA ARG A 16 6.45 -7.65 1.25
C ARG A 16 5.15 -8.44 1.36
N GLU A 17 4.06 -7.92 0.81
CA GLU A 17 2.73 -8.52 0.90
C GLU A 17 2.57 -9.79 0.07
N LEU A 18 3.32 -9.89 -1.04
CA LEU A 18 3.36 -11.11 -1.85
C LEU A 18 4.45 -12.09 -1.40
N ASP A 19 5.14 -11.79 -0.29
CA ASP A 19 6.26 -12.56 0.25
C ASP A 19 7.32 -12.92 -0.82
N LEU A 20 7.57 -11.97 -1.73
CA LEU A 20 8.50 -12.19 -2.84
C LEU A 20 9.94 -12.06 -2.34
N SER A 21 10.75 -13.06 -2.65
CA SER A 21 12.19 -12.94 -2.48
C SER A 21 12.76 -11.80 -3.33
N ASP A 22 13.94 -11.29 -2.95
CA ASP A 22 14.67 -10.29 -3.73
C ASP A 22 14.88 -10.72 -5.18
N GLN A 23 15.13 -12.01 -5.40
CA GLN A 23 15.39 -12.56 -6.73
C GLN A 23 14.12 -12.60 -7.57
N GLU A 24 13.03 -13.17 -7.05
CA GLU A 24 11.73 -13.21 -7.74
C GLU A 24 11.23 -11.79 -8.07
N TYR A 25 11.41 -10.86 -7.13
CA TYR A 25 11.06 -9.47 -7.34
C TYR A 25 11.84 -8.81 -8.49
N ARG A 26 13.16 -9.04 -8.56
CA ARG A 26 14.00 -8.53 -9.66
C ARG A 26 13.64 -9.17 -10.99
N ASP A 27 13.30 -10.45 -10.99
CA ASP A 27 12.91 -11.17 -12.19
C ASP A 27 11.55 -10.70 -12.73
N ILE A 28 10.59 -10.42 -11.85
CA ILE A 28 9.31 -9.79 -12.21
C ILE A 28 9.55 -8.38 -12.77
N LEU A 29 10.38 -7.56 -12.13
CA LEU A 29 10.73 -6.23 -12.64
C LEU A 29 11.34 -6.33 -14.04
N GLN A 30 12.30 -7.23 -14.24
CA GLN A 30 12.97 -7.39 -15.53
C GLN A 30 11.99 -7.84 -16.61
N ARG A 31 11.12 -8.81 -16.29
CA ARG A 31 10.15 -9.36 -17.24
C ARG A 31 9.07 -8.37 -17.64
N GLU A 32 8.49 -7.65 -16.69
CA GLU A 32 7.34 -6.77 -16.93
C GLU A 32 7.74 -5.36 -17.41
N THR A 33 8.94 -4.91 -17.03
CA THR A 33 9.35 -3.50 -17.17
C THR A 33 10.72 -3.31 -17.82
N GLY A 34 11.51 -4.39 -17.98
CA GLY A 34 12.83 -4.36 -18.61
C GLY A 34 13.96 -3.91 -17.70
N VAL A 35 13.68 -3.53 -16.45
CA VAL A 35 14.68 -3.06 -15.48
C VAL A 35 14.82 -4.03 -14.30
N ARG A 36 15.99 -4.09 -13.67
CA ARG A 36 16.22 -4.94 -12.47
C ARG A 36 16.00 -4.22 -11.14
N SER A 37 15.74 -2.91 -11.17
CA SER A 37 15.62 -2.09 -9.97
C SER A 37 14.42 -1.15 -10.07
N ALA A 38 13.67 -1.05 -8.97
CA ALA A 38 12.59 -0.07 -8.85
C ALA A 38 13.07 1.37 -9.01
N ARG A 39 14.36 1.65 -8.73
CA ARG A 39 14.95 2.99 -8.90
C ARG A 39 15.00 3.43 -10.36
N ASP A 40 15.11 2.48 -11.28
CA ASP A 40 15.21 2.73 -12.72
C ASP A 40 13.83 2.68 -13.39
N LEU A 41 12.77 2.48 -12.60
CA LEU A 41 11.41 2.36 -13.10
C LEU A 41 10.84 3.73 -13.45
N ASP A 42 10.19 3.82 -14.61
CA ASP A 42 9.46 4.99 -15.04
C ASP A 42 7.95 4.84 -14.77
N GLU A 43 7.16 5.89 -15.05
CA GLU A 43 5.72 5.88 -14.83
C GLU A 43 4.99 4.76 -15.61
N THR A 44 5.49 4.45 -16.80
CA THR A 44 4.89 3.44 -17.68
C THR A 44 5.18 2.03 -17.16
N GLY A 45 6.42 1.75 -16.78
CA GLY A 45 6.85 0.53 -16.12
C GLY A 45 6.10 0.31 -14.82
N PHE A 46 5.93 1.35 -13.99
CA PHE A 46 5.12 1.28 -12.78
C PHE A 46 3.68 0.87 -13.07
N ARG A 47 3.03 1.49 -14.06
CA ARG A 47 1.66 1.11 -14.44
C ARG A 47 1.56 -0.32 -14.97
N ARG A 48 2.56 -0.82 -15.69
CA ARG A 48 2.62 -2.22 -16.16
C ARG A 48 2.77 -3.18 -14.98
N LEU A 49 3.72 -2.90 -14.09
CA LEU A 49 3.97 -3.70 -12.90
C LEU A 49 2.74 -3.77 -11.98
N MET A 50 2.08 -2.63 -11.74
CA MET A 50 0.82 -2.61 -10.99
C MET A 50 -0.29 -3.37 -11.71
N ARG A 51 -0.32 -3.38 -13.05
CA ARG A 51 -1.27 -4.18 -13.84
C ARG A 51 -0.99 -5.68 -13.72
N TYR A 52 0.28 -6.09 -13.70
CA TYR A 52 0.67 -7.47 -13.47
C TYR A 52 0.21 -7.96 -12.09
N PHE A 53 0.53 -7.20 -11.04
CA PHE A 53 0.05 -7.49 -9.68
C PHE A 53 -1.48 -7.34 -9.54
N ALA A 54 -2.11 -6.58 -10.43
CA ALA A 54 -3.55 -6.47 -10.53
C ALA A 54 -4.24 -7.63 -11.29
N GLY A 55 -3.52 -8.28 -12.20
CA GLY A 55 -4.04 -9.43 -12.93
C GLY A 55 -3.97 -10.71 -12.10
N SER A 56 -3.05 -10.78 -11.14
CA SER A 56 -3.02 -11.87 -10.17
C SER A 56 -4.25 -11.79 -9.26
N ARG A 57 -4.62 -12.94 -8.66
CA ARG A 57 -5.86 -13.19 -7.90
C ARG A 57 -6.16 -12.20 -6.74
N HIS A 58 -5.31 -11.19 -6.53
CA HIS A 58 -5.24 -10.27 -5.39
C HIS A 58 -5.87 -8.88 -5.63
N TYR A 59 -6.31 -8.54 -6.85
CA TYR A 59 -6.84 -7.21 -7.21
C TYR A 59 -8.28 -7.27 -7.69
N ARG A 60 -9.15 -8.00 -7.00
CA ARG A 60 -10.58 -7.74 -7.22
C ARG A 60 -10.83 -6.30 -6.74
N ILE A 61 -10.93 -5.35 -7.67
CA ILE A 61 -11.47 -4.02 -7.41
C ILE A 61 -12.79 -4.29 -6.70
N ASN A 62 -12.92 -3.88 -5.45
CA ASN A 62 -14.18 -4.08 -4.74
C ASN A 62 -15.29 -3.35 -5.52
N LYS A 63 -16.55 -3.71 -5.28
CA LYS A 63 -17.71 -3.02 -5.89
C LYS A 63 -17.69 -1.49 -5.68
N TYR A 64 -16.89 -1.01 -4.72
CA TYR A 64 -16.80 0.37 -4.26
C TYR A 64 -15.62 1.17 -4.85
N GLY A 65 -14.83 0.58 -5.76
CA GLY A 65 -13.73 1.25 -6.47
C GLY A 65 -12.46 1.47 -5.65
N LEU A 66 -12.27 0.76 -4.53
CA LEU A 66 -11.02 0.75 -3.78
C LEU A 66 -9.88 0.24 -4.66
N THR A 67 -8.81 1.02 -4.74
CA THR A 67 -7.62 0.58 -5.46
C THR A 67 -6.75 -0.27 -4.55
N PHE A 68 -6.13 -1.31 -5.10
CA PHE A 68 -5.15 -2.13 -4.38
C PHE A 68 -4.02 -1.32 -3.78
N ARG A 69 -3.54 -0.29 -4.49
CA ARG A 69 -2.55 0.65 -3.97
C ARG A 69 -3.00 1.27 -2.64
N GLN A 70 -4.27 1.67 -2.53
CA GLN A 70 -4.79 2.23 -1.29
C GLN A 70 -4.92 1.16 -0.21
N LYS A 71 -5.41 -0.04 -0.54
CA LYS A 71 -5.50 -1.16 0.40
C LYS A 71 -4.13 -1.51 0.99
N LEU A 72 -3.12 -1.67 0.15
CA LEU A 72 -1.75 -1.93 0.57
C LEU A 72 -1.18 -0.83 1.44
N PHE A 73 -1.41 0.44 1.08
CA PHE A 73 -0.88 1.56 1.86
C PHE A 73 -1.51 1.61 3.25
N ILE A 74 -2.82 1.34 3.33
CA ILE A 74 -3.54 1.23 4.60
C ILE A 74 -2.96 0.11 5.45
N ASN A 75 -2.83 -1.11 4.91
CA ASN A 75 -2.28 -2.25 5.64
C ASN A 75 -0.86 -1.95 6.17
N HIS A 76 0.03 -1.45 5.31
CA HIS A 76 1.38 -1.10 5.72
C HIS A 76 1.41 -0.05 6.84
N GLN A 77 0.54 0.96 6.80
CA GLN A 77 0.47 1.96 7.85
C GLN A 77 -0.05 1.37 9.18
N VAL A 78 -0.99 0.43 9.12
CA VAL A 78 -1.49 -0.31 10.28
C VAL A 78 -0.39 -1.17 10.90
N ASP A 79 0.41 -1.84 10.05
CA ASP A 79 1.57 -2.63 10.48
C ASP A 79 2.65 -1.73 11.12
N ASP A 80 2.97 -0.58 10.51
CA ASP A 80 3.92 0.40 11.08
C ASP A 80 3.43 0.95 12.43
N LEU A 81 2.11 1.06 12.60
CA LEU A 81 1.50 1.43 13.88
C LEU A 81 1.55 0.31 14.91
N GLY A 82 1.84 -0.93 14.50
CA GLY A 82 1.81 -2.12 15.35
C GLY A 82 0.39 -2.44 15.82
N TRP A 83 -0.62 -2.09 15.03
CA TRP A 83 -2.02 -2.31 15.38
C TRP A 83 -2.46 -3.71 14.98
N ASP A 84 -3.13 -4.40 15.90
CA ASP A 84 -3.80 -5.65 15.56
C ASP A 84 -5.06 -5.40 14.72
N VAL A 85 -5.59 -6.50 14.16
CA VAL A 85 -6.78 -6.49 13.29
C VAL A 85 -8.00 -5.91 14.01
N GLN A 86 -8.14 -6.15 15.32
CA GLN A 86 -9.30 -5.69 16.09
C GLN A 86 -9.23 -4.19 16.37
N HIS A 87 -8.05 -3.66 16.69
CA HIS A 87 -7.80 -2.23 16.82
C HIS A 87 -8.15 -1.52 15.52
N PHE A 88 -7.63 -2.02 14.40
CA PHE A 88 -7.89 -1.41 13.11
C PHE A 88 -9.37 -1.47 12.71
N LYS A 89 -10.05 -2.59 12.97
CA LYS A 89 -11.51 -2.71 12.80
C LYS A 89 -12.27 -1.70 13.66
N ASN A 90 -11.88 -1.51 14.91
CA ASN A 90 -12.49 -0.53 15.81
C ASN A 90 -12.27 0.90 15.31
N PHE A 91 -11.07 1.21 14.80
CA PHE A 91 -10.76 2.49 14.17
C PHE A 91 -11.65 2.76 12.95
N LEU A 92 -11.74 1.80 12.02
CA LEU A 92 -12.59 1.93 10.84
C LEU A 92 -14.06 2.12 11.22
N ASN A 93 -14.54 1.38 12.22
CA ASN A 93 -15.93 1.48 12.66
C ASN A 93 -16.22 2.83 13.31
N LYS A 94 -15.30 3.31 14.16
CA LYS A 94 -15.44 4.59 14.88
C LYS A 94 -15.55 5.76 13.90
N TYR A 95 -14.61 5.87 12.96
CA TYR A 95 -14.44 7.07 12.12
C TYR A 95 -15.08 6.97 10.73
N TYR A 96 -15.24 5.77 10.18
CA TYR A 96 -15.72 5.57 8.81
C TYR A 96 -16.99 4.69 8.73
N LYS A 97 -17.48 4.17 9.86
CA LYS A 97 -18.65 3.27 9.93
C LYS A 97 -18.52 2.04 9.03
N LYS A 98 -17.27 1.56 8.86
CA LYS A 98 -16.93 0.33 8.13
C LYS A 98 -16.17 -0.61 9.05
N THR A 99 -16.31 -1.91 8.85
CA THR A 99 -15.60 -2.93 9.62
C THR A 99 -14.46 -3.59 8.86
N GLU A 100 -14.39 -3.37 7.54
CA GLU A 100 -13.45 -4.01 6.64
C GLU A 100 -12.94 -3.00 5.62
N VAL A 101 -11.65 -3.11 5.28
CA VAL A 101 -11.00 -2.28 4.26
C VAL A 101 -11.68 -2.45 2.91
N ASP A 102 -12.11 -3.67 2.58
CA ASP A 102 -12.77 -4.00 1.31
C ASP A 102 -14.17 -3.39 1.17
N LYS A 103 -14.69 -2.71 2.19
CA LYS A 103 -15.94 -1.95 2.13
C LYS A 103 -15.72 -0.44 1.96
N LEU A 104 -14.46 0.01 1.90
CA LEU A 104 -14.12 1.40 1.66
C LEU A 104 -14.27 1.74 0.18
N THR A 105 -14.76 2.94 -0.09
CA THR A 105 -14.67 3.60 -1.39
C THR A 105 -13.26 4.17 -1.59
N LYS A 106 -12.91 4.50 -2.84
CA LYS A 106 -11.66 5.21 -3.17
C LYS A 106 -11.47 6.50 -2.35
N LYS A 107 -12.55 7.26 -2.12
CA LYS A 107 -12.49 8.52 -1.36
C LYS A 107 -12.25 8.26 0.12
N GLU A 108 -12.98 7.31 0.71
CA GLU A 108 -12.79 6.95 2.12
C GLU A 108 -11.39 6.39 2.38
N ALA A 109 -10.89 5.53 1.49
CA ALA A 109 -9.54 4.99 1.61
C ALA A 109 -8.46 6.09 1.60
N SER A 110 -8.64 7.14 0.79
CA SER A 110 -7.74 8.30 0.80
C SER A 110 -7.78 9.03 2.14
N LYS A 111 -8.96 9.16 2.76
CA LYS A 111 -9.11 9.75 4.09
C LYS A 111 -8.49 8.88 5.18
N VAL A 112 -8.65 7.55 5.11
CA VAL A 112 -8.02 6.60 6.05
C VAL A 112 -6.51 6.74 5.99
N ILE A 113 -5.92 6.77 4.80
CA ILE A 113 -4.48 6.94 4.62
C ILE A 113 -3.97 8.22 5.30
N GLU A 114 -4.68 9.34 5.13
CA GLU A 114 -4.28 10.59 5.76
C GLU A 114 -4.43 10.54 7.29
N SER A 115 -5.49 9.93 7.80
CA SER A 115 -5.67 9.76 9.25
C SER A 115 -4.59 8.88 9.87
N LEU A 116 -4.27 7.73 9.26
CA LEU A 116 -3.20 6.83 9.72
C LEU A 116 -1.83 7.52 9.65
N LYS A 117 -1.58 8.32 8.61
CA LYS A 117 -0.36 9.12 8.48
C LYS A 117 -0.23 10.12 9.63
N ASN A 118 -1.30 10.82 9.99
CA ASN A 118 -1.28 11.76 11.11
C ASN A 118 -1.01 11.05 12.44
N ILE A 119 -1.59 9.87 12.65
CA ILE A 119 -1.32 9.06 13.84
C ILE A 119 0.15 8.60 13.88
N LEU A 120 0.69 8.13 12.75
CA LEU A 120 2.11 7.75 12.64
C LEU A 120 3.05 8.92 12.94
N MET A 121 2.72 10.13 12.46
CA MET A 121 3.49 11.33 12.74
C MET A 121 3.49 11.63 14.25
N HIS A 122 2.34 11.57 14.91
CA HIS A 122 2.26 11.77 16.36
C HIS A 122 3.04 10.70 17.12
N LYS A 123 2.91 9.41 16.77
CA LYS A 123 3.66 8.31 17.41
C LYS A 123 5.18 8.53 17.32
N ARG A 124 5.68 8.99 16.17
CA ARG A 124 7.11 9.30 15.95
C ARG A 124 7.55 10.54 16.73
N SER A 125 6.72 11.57 16.83
CA SER A 125 7.00 12.76 17.63
C SER A 125 6.98 12.47 19.14
N SER A 126 6.11 11.56 19.60
CA SER A 126 6.04 11.14 21.01
C SER A 126 7.21 10.25 21.45
N HIS A 127 7.86 9.53 20.52
CA HIS A 127 9.09 8.77 20.79
C HIS A 127 10.37 9.62 20.66
N ALA A 128 10.25 10.92 20.36
CA ALA A 128 11.38 11.84 20.17
C ALA A 128 11.51 12.87 21.30
N GLN A 129 11.01 12.58 22.50
CA GLN A 129 11.33 13.36 23.71
C GLN A 129 12.34 12.59 24.57
N PRO A 130 13.45 13.25 24.99
CA PRO A 130 14.47 12.66 25.86
C PRO A 130 13.96 12.42 27.29
#